data_AF-A0A8H7F0R3-F1
#
_entry.id   AF-A0A8H7F0R3-F1
#
_cell.length_a   1.000
_cell.length_b   1.000
_cell.length_c   1.000
_cell.angle_alpha   90.00
_cell.angle_beta   90.00
_cell.angle_gamma   90.00
#
_symmetry.space_group_name_H-M   'P 1'
#
loop_
_entity.id
_entity.type
_entity.pdbx_description
1 polymer ?
#
loop_
_entity_poly.entity_id
_entity_poly.type
_entity_poly.pdbx_seq_one_letter_code
_entity_poly.pdbx_strand_id
1 'polypeptide(L)'
;MSAEQPTGSHQDPVTGEMISKQELKRRVANRAKEARKAEKVSAAPPDGTKQKVEAKSREDDLSPNQYYELRSRHVQHLKQTQNPNPYPHKFHVSMSITEYVEKFGPEGVVAPGSKLQDPVAYVISTTSRSL
;
A
#
# COMPACT_ATOMS: atom_id res chain seq x y z
N MET A 1 18.29 -30.21 60.93
CA MET A 1 16.98 -30.79 60.57
C MET A 1 16.81 -30.65 59.07
N SER A 2 16.72 -31.79 58.37
CA SER A 2 16.61 -31.89 56.91
C SER A 2 15.27 -31.34 56.42
N ALA A 3 15.27 -30.51 55.38
CA ALA A 3 14.06 -30.00 54.75
C ALA A 3 13.66 -30.91 53.58
N GLU A 4 12.49 -31.54 53.74
CA GLU A 4 11.84 -32.43 52.79
C GLU A 4 11.47 -31.67 51.51
N GLN A 5 12.00 -32.11 50.37
CA GLN A 5 11.71 -31.51 49.05
C GLN A 5 10.38 -32.09 48.52
N PRO A 6 9.41 -31.28 48.08
CA PRO A 6 8.23 -31.79 47.41
C PRO A 6 8.61 -32.32 46.02
N THR A 7 8.39 -33.62 45.82
CA THR A 7 8.66 -34.37 44.58
C THR A 7 7.83 -33.83 43.41
N GLY A 8 8.35 -32.86 42.68
CA GLY A 8 7.67 -32.34 41.48
C GLY A 8 8.17 -31.00 40.91
N SER A 9 9.02 -30.28 41.63
CA SER A 9 9.57 -28.98 41.23
C SER A 9 10.90 -29.14 40.45
N HIS A 10 11.05 -28.42 39.34
CA HIS A 10 12.21 -28.42 38.45
C HIS A 10 12.81 -27.02 38.42
N GLN A 11 14.13 -26.90 38.54
CA GLN A 11 14.82 -25.60 38.47
C GLN A 11 14.84 -25.09 37.03
N ASP A 12 14.40 -23.85 36.82
CA ASP A 12 14.61 -23.15 35.56
C ASP A 12 16.09 -22.74 35.45
N PRO A 13 16.87 -23.23 34.48
CA PRO A 13 18.30 -22.91 34.37
C PRO A 13 18.59 -21.43 34.06
N VAL A 14 17.58 -20.63 33.71
CA VAL A 14 17.76 -19.22 33.34
C VAL A 14 17.42 -18.26 34.49
N THR A 15 16.39 -18.56 35.27
CA THR A 15 15.94 -17.69 36.39
C THR A 15 16.18 -18.28 37.77
N GLY A 16 16.63 -19.54 37.88
CA GLY A 16 16.93 -20.20 39.15
C GLY A 16 15.70 -20.52 40.01
N GLU A 17 14.49 -20.27 39.51
CA GLU A 17 13.25 -20.50 40.24
C GLU A 17 12.82 -21.97 40.19
N MET A 18 12.32 -22.49 41.31
CA MET A 18 11.71 -23.82 41.38
C MET A 18 10.31 -23.79 40.75
N ILE A 19 10.18 -24.27 39.51
CA ILE A 19 8.94 -24.25 38.73
C ILE A 19 8.43 -25.65 38.40
N SER A 20 7.13 -25.80 38.17
CA SER A 20 6.54 -27.08 37.76
C SER A 20 6.98 -27.47 36.33
N LYS A 21 7.02 -28.78 36.03
CA LYS A 21 7.37 -29.33 34.69
C LYS A 21 6.61 -28.67 33.54
N GLN A 22 5.35 -28.28 33.75
CA GLN A 22 4.52 -27.66 32.72
C GLN A 22 4.92 -26.21 32.45
N GLU A 23 5.24 -25.45 33.51
CA GLU A 23 5.68 -24.06 33.39
C GLU A 23 7.06 -23.96 32.74
N LEU A 24 7.97 -24.90 33.04
CA LEU A 24 9.28 -24.99 32.37
C LEU A 24 9.12 -25.22 30.86
N LYS A 25 8.23 -26.14 30.46
CA LYS A 25 7.91 -26.36 29.04
C LYS A 25 7.33 -25.12 28.36
N ARG A 26 6.46 -24.38 29.04
CA ARG A 26 5.87 -23.13 28.52
C ARG A 26 6.93 -22.05 28.31
N ARG A 27 7.84 -21.86 29.27
CA ARG A 27 8.92 -20.88 29.19
C ARG A 27 9.91 -21.21 28.07
N VAL A 28 10.32 -22.47 27.92
CA VAL A 28 11.20 -22.91 26.82
C VAL A 28 10.53 -22.70 25.46
N ALA A 29 9.24 -23.03 25.32
CA ALA A 29 8.51 -22.83 24.07
C ALA A 29 8.37 -21.34 23.69
N ASN A 30 8.18 -20.45 24.66
CA ASN A 30 8.13 -19.01 24.42
C ASN A 30 9.49 -18.46 23.97
N ARG A 31 10.58 -18.84 24.65
CA ARG A 31 11.95 -18.45 24.24
C ARG A 31 12.29 -18.94 22.84
N ALA A 32 11.91 -20.17 22.48
CA ALA A 32 12.13 -20.69 21.13
C ALA A 32 11.33 -19.92 20.05
N LYS A 33 10.12 -19.45 20.37
CA LYS A 33 9.32 -18.61 19.47
C LYS A 33 9.92 -17.22 19.32
N GLU A 34 10.46 -16.65 20.39
CA GLU A 34 11.11 -15.33 20.37
C GLU A 34 12.44 -15.36 19.60
N ALA A 35 13.28 -16.39 19.80
CA ALA A 35 14.50 -16.58 19.03
C ALA A 35 14.23 -16.71 17.52
N ARG A 36 13.21 -17.49 17.14
CA ARG A 36 12.79 -17.62 15.72
C ARG A 36 12.23 -16.34 15.11
N LYS A 37 11.65 -15.45 15.93
CA LYS A 37 11.18 -14.13 15.47
C LYS A 37 12.35 -13.16 15.34
N ALA A 38 13.31 -13.18 16.27
CA ALA A 38 14.50 -12.34 16.22
C ALA A 38 15.39 -12.66 15.00
N GLU A 39 15.61 -13.94 14.68
CA GLU A 39 16.39 -14.33 13.49
C GLU A 39 15.74 -13.93 12.15
N LYS A 40 14.40 -13.90 12.10
CA LYS A 40 13.67 -13.43 10.90
C LYS A 40 13.72 -11.92 10.72
N VAL A 41 13.90 -11.17 11.80
CA VAL A 41 14.01 -9.70 11.76
C VAL A 41 15.45 -9.27 11.44
N SER A 42 16.47 -10.05 11.82
CA SER A 42 17.87 -9.74 11.51
C SER A 42 18.34 -10.14 10.10
N ALA A 43 17.56 -10.95 9.37
CA ALA A 43 17.88 -11.41 8.02
C ALA A 43 17.10 -10.70 6.90
N ALA A 44 16.25 -9.72 7.22
CA ALA A 44 15.60 -8.89 6.22
C ALA A 44 16.55 -7.75 5.78
N PRO A 45 16.96 -7.68 4.50
CA PRO A 45 17.62 -6.49 4.00
C PRO A 45 16.68 -5.28 4.16
N PRO A 46 17.18 -4.08 4.49
CA PRO A 46 16.37 -2.87 4.42
C PRO A 46 16.04 -2.60 2.96
N ASP A 47 14.90 -3.11 2.48
CA ASP A 47 14.40 -2.85 1.13
C ASP A 47 13.76 -1.45 1.08
N GLY A 48 14.57 -0.45 1.42
CA GLY A 48 14.33 0.92 1.04
C GLY A 48 15.02 1.14 -0.30
N THR A 49 14.24 1.26 -1.37
CA THR A 49 14.49 2.10 -2.58
C THR A 49 14.03 1.50 -3.92
N LYS A 50 13.59 0.24 -4.02
CA LYS A 50 13.14 -0.34 -5.31
C LYS A 50 11.63 -0.37 -5.55
N GLN A 51 10.81 -0.04 -4.54
CA GLN A 51 9.37 -0.27 -4.62
C GLN A 51 8.57 0.80 -5.42
N LYS A 52 9.20 1.93 -5.79
CA LYS A 52 8.46 3.06 -6.40
C LYS A 52 8.18 2.90 -7.90
N VAL A 53 8.96 2.09 -8.61
CA VAL A 53 8.80 1.92 -10.07
C VAL A 53 7.97 0.69 -10.42
N GLU A 54 8.07 -0.40 -9.64
CA GLU A 54 7.30 -1.64 -9.88
C GLU A 54 5.82 -1.56 -9.48
N ALA A 55 5.42 -0.55 -8.70
CA ALA A 55 4.05 -0.42 -8.24
C ALA A 55 3.07 -0.10 -9.39
N LYS A 56 3.47 0.70 -10.40
CA LYS A 56 2.59 1.10 -11.50
C LYS A 56 2.30 -0.03 -12.49
N SER A 57 3.27 -0.89 -12.76
CA SER A 57 3.13 -2.01 -13.69
C SER A 57 2.37 -3.20 -13.10
N ARG A 58 2.11 -3.21 -11.78
CA ARG A 58 1.32 -4.24 -11.11
C ARG A 58 -0.16 -3.87 -10.94
N GLU A 59 -0.58 -2.66 -11.32
CA GLU A 59 -1.98 -2.21 -11.15
C GLU A 59 -2.91 -2.77 -12.22
N ASP A 60 -2.41 -3.06 -13.42
CA ASP A 60 -3.21 -3.48 -14.58
C ASP A 60 -3.65 -4.96 -14.51
N ASP A 61 -2.93 -5.81 -13.75
CA ASP A 61 -3.25 -7.24 -13.57
C ASP A 61 -4.05 -7.53 -12.28
N LEU A 62 -4.54 -6.51 -11.58
CA LEU A 62 -5.27 -6.67 -10.32
C LEU A 62 -6.71 -7.14 -10.53
N SER A 63 -7.19 -8.04 -9.65
CA SER A 63 -8.63 -8.28 -9.54
C SER A 63 -9.37 -7.00 -9.14
N PRO A 64 -10.65 -6.81 -9.53
CA PRO A 64 -11.40 -5.59 -9.22
C PRO A 64 -11.40 -5.20 -7.74
N ASN A 65 -11.47 -6.19 -6.83
CA ASN A 65 -11.44 -5.96 -5.39
C ASN A 65 -10.08 -5.43 -4.93
N GLN A 66 -8.99 -6.01 -5.42
CA GLN A 66 -7.63 -5.56 -5.08
C GLN A 66 -7.35 -4.16 -5.63
N TYR A 67 -7.82 -3.85 -6.85
CA TYR A 67 -7.71 -2.50 -7.41
C TYR A 67 -8.44 -1.46 -6.54
N TYR A 68 -9.68 -1.77 -6.12
CA TYR A 68 -10.45 -0.89 -5.25
C TYR A 68 -9.73 -0.61 -3.92
N GLU A 69 -9.23 -1.63 -3.24
CA GLU A 69 -8.51 -1.49 -1.96
C GLU A 69 -7.24 -0.64 -2.13
N LEU A 70 -6.43 -0.94 -3.16
CA LEU A 70 -5.19 -0.23 -3.43
C LEU A 70 -5.43 1.25 -3.76
N ARG A 71 -6.40 1.54 -4.65
CA ARG A 71 -6.75 2.91 -5.05
C ARG A 71 -7.38 3.69 -3.92
N SER A 72 -8.23 3.06 -3.10
CA SER A 72 -8.84 3.70 -1.93
C SER A 72 -7.77 4.17 -0.95
N ARG A 73 -6.79 3.31 -0.64
CA ARG A 73 -5.63 3.68 0.20
C ARG A 73 -4.83 4.83 -0.40
N HIS A 74 -4.56 4.79 -1.71
CA HIS A 74 -3.81 5.84 -2.39
C HIS A 74 -4.52 7.19 -2.33
N VAL A 75 -5.82 7.22 -2.61
CA VAL A 75 -6.63 8.44 -2.52
C VAL A 75 -6.71 8.96 -1.08
N GLN A 76 -6.83 8.09 -0.08
CA GLN A 76 -6.78 8.51 1.32
C GLN A 76 -5.46 9.19 1.69
N HIS A 77 -4.34 8.68 1.19
CA HIS A 77 -3.03 9.32 1.39
C HIS A 77 -2.95 10.70 0.71
N LEU A 78 -3.52 10.85 -0.48
CA LEU A 78 -3.62 12.16 -1.16
C LEU A 78 -4.52 13.13 -0.39
N LYS A 79 -5.61 12.66 0.21
CA LYS A 79 -6.50 13.47 1.05
C LYS A 79 -5.82 13.96 2.34
N GLN A 80 -4.89 13.18 2.89
CA GLN A 80 -4.11 13.56 4.07
C GLN A 80 -3.04 14.61 3.73
N THR A 81 -2.34 14.42 2.62
CA THR A 81 -1.26 15.31 2.19
C THR A 81 -1.76 16.58 1.50
N GLN A 82 -2.98 16.55 0.93
CA GLN A 82 -3.61 17.63 0.16
C GLN A 82 -2.73 18.20 -0.97
N ASN A 83 -1.68 17.47 -1.37
CA ASN A 83 -0.66 17.92 -2.30
C ASN A 83 -0.33 16.80 -3.31
N PRO A 84 -0.96 16.79 -4.50
CA PRO A 84 -2.07 17.63 -4.96
C PRO A 84 -3.43 17.22 -4.36
N ASN A 85 -4.37 18.17 -4.24
CA ASN A 85 -5.74 17.87 -3.78
C ASN A 85 -6.42 16.91 -4.78
N PRO A 86 -6.82 15.69 -4.36
CA PRO A 86 -7.43 14.71 -5.25
C PRO A 86 -8.82 15.10 -5.78
N TYR A 87 -9.50 16.07 -5.14
CA TYR A 87 -10.84 16.52 -5.51
C TYR A 87 -10.89 18.06 -5.62
N PRO A 88 -10.48 18.64 -6.76
CA PRO A 88 -10.57 20.07 -6.98
C PRO A 88 -12.03 20.53 -7.10
N HIS A 89 -12.34 21.71 -6.55
CA HIS A 89 -13.70 22.26 -6.54
C HIS A 89 -14.17 22.77 -7.91
N LYS A 90 -13.23 23.29 -8.71
CA LYS A 90 -13.51 23.82 -10.04
C LYS A 90 -12.36 23.52 -10.98
N PHE A 91 -12.70 22.99 -12.14
CA PHE A 91 -11.83 22.92 -13.31
C PHE A 91 -12.42 23.85 -14.38
N HIS A 92 -11.59 24.71 -14.95
CA HIS A 92 -12.03 25.60 -16.04
C HIS A 92 -12.02 24.81 -17.34
N VAL A 93 -13.19 24.62 -17.94
CA VAL A 93 -13.35 23.93 -19.21
C VAL A 93 -13.51 25.00 -20.29
N SER A 94 -12.67 24.95 -21.32
CA SER A 94 -12.71 25.93 -22.41
C SER A 94 -13.55 25.44 -23.60
N MET A 95 -13.65 24.13 -23.80
CA MET A 95 -14.47 23.53 -24.87
C MET A 95 -14.92 22.12 -24.51
N SER A 96 -16.03 21.67 -25.12
CA SER A 96 -16.51 20.30 -25.00
C SER A 96 -15.67 19.33 -25.85
N ILE A 97 -15.74 18.03 -25.55
CA ILE A 97 -15.07 17.00 -26.37
C ILE A 97 -15.60 17.02 -27.80
N THR A 98 -16.91 17.19 -27.97
CA THR A 98 -17.55 17.25 -29.29
C THR A 98 -17.01 18.41 -30.10
N GLU A 99 -16.97 19.62 -29.53
CA GLU A 99 -16.39 20.80 -30.18
C GLU A 99 -14.90 20.63 -30.49
N TYR A 100 -14.15 19.94 -29.63
CA TYR A 100 -12.74 19.66 -29.88
C TYR A 100 -12.57 18.76 -31.11
N VAL A 101 -13.35 17.69 -31.22
CA VAL A 101 -13.31 16.77 -32.37
C VAL A 101 -13.79 17.44 -33.64
N GLU A 102 -14.83 18.28 -33.59
CA GLU A 102 -15.30 19.03 -34.76
C GLU A 102 -14.27 20.05 -35.26
N LYS A 103 -13.57 20.72 -34.34
CA LYS A 103 -12.57 21.75 -34.71
C LYS A 103 -11.25 21.16 -35.18
N PHE A 104 -10.76 20.09 -34.56
CA PHE A 104 -9.41 19.55 -34.81
C PHE A 104 -9.38 18.15 -35.42
N GLY A 105 -10.52 17.45 -35.48
CA GLY A 105 -10.64 16.13 -36.10
C GLY A 105 -10.71 16.11 -37.64
N PRO A 106 -11.20 17.14 -38.35
CA PRO A 106 -11.21 17.12 -39.82
C PRO A 106 -9.81 17.00 -40.43
N GLU A 107 -9.69 16.19 -41.47
CA GLU A 107 -8.44 16.00 -42.20
C GLU A 107 -7.94 17.33 -42.79
N GLY A 108 -6.66 17.65 -42.56
CA GLY A 108 -6.03 18.87 -43.04
C GLY A 108 -5.97 20.01 -42.01
N VAL A 109 -6.69 19.94 -40.89
CA VAL A 109 -6.54 20.93 -39.79
C VAL A 109 -5.27 20.69 -38.99
N VAL A 110 -4.96 19.41 -38.72
CA VAL A 110 -3.73 18.99 -38.06
C VAL A 110 -3.03 17.99 -38.96
N ALA A 111 -1.80 18.31 -39.39
CA ALA A 111 -1.02 17.36 -40.19
C ALA A 111 -0.63 16.15 -39.33
N PRO A 112 -0.63 14.92 -39.88
CA PRO A 112 -0.19 13.74 -39.14
C PRO A 112 1.22 13.93 -38.56
N GLY A 113 1.39 13.67 -37.26
CA GLY A 113 2.65 13.85 -36.56
C GLY A 113 3.02 15.30 -36.22
N SER A 114 2.16 16.27 -36.53
CA SER A 114 2.31 17.67 -36.11
C SER A 114 1.52 17.98 -34.83
N LYS A 115 1.96 19.01 -34.09
CA LYS A 115 1.27 19.55 -32.92
C LYS A 115 1.03 21.04 -33.12
N LEU A 116 -0.18 21.51 -32.82
CA LEU A 116 -0.45 22.94 -32.68
C LEU A 116 0.00 23.38 -31.28
N GLN A 117 0.81 24.43 -31.20
CA GLN A 117 1.29 24.95 -29.91
C GLN A 117 0.24 25.86 -29.25
N ASP A 118 -0.53 26.58 -30.06
CA ASP A 118 -1.63 27.44 -29.62
C ASP A 118 -2.84 27.21 -30.55
N PRO A 119 -4.09 27.22 -30.04
CA PRO A 119 -4.51 27.55 -28.67
C PRO A 119 -4.48 26.37 -27.67
N VAL A 120 -4.31 26.67 -26.37
CA VAL A 120 -4.44 25.69 -25.27
C VAL A 120 -5.92 25.44 -24.95
N ALA A 121 -6.34 24.18 -24.99
CA ALA A 121 -7.71 23.75 -24.70
C ALA A 121 -7.79 22.91 -23.40
N TYR A 122 -8.74 23.24 -22.54
CA TYR A 122 -9.09 22.46 -21.35
C TYR A 122 -10.39 21.70 -21.60
N VAL A 123 -10.32 20.37 -21.60
CA VAL A 123 -11.43 19.48 -21.98
C VAL A 123 -11.61 18.41 -20.91
N ILE A 124 -12.87 18.13 -20.53
CA ILE A 124 -13.24 17.03 -19.63
C ILE A 124 -14.44 16.26 -20.18
N SER A 125 -14.50 14.95 -19.94
CA SER A 125 -15.69 14.13 -20.22
C SER A 125 -16.62 14.15 -19.01
N THR A 126 -17.78 14.80 -19.13
CA THR A 126 -18.86 14.67 -18.15
C THR A 126 -19.80 13.58 -18.62
N THR A 127 -19.69 12.38 -18.07
CA THR A 127 -20.67 11.31 -18.30
C THR A 127 -21.93 11.67 -17.52
N SER A 128 -22.85 12.39 -18.15
CA SER A 128 -24.19 12.60 -17.59
C SER A 128 -24.90 11.26 -17.63
N ARG A 129 -24.96 10.56 -16.50
CA ARG A 129 -25.80 9.37 -16.33
C ARG A 129 -27.25 9.89 -16.30
N SER A 130 -27.94 9.80 -17.42
CA SER A 130 -29.39 10.01 -17.42
C SER A 130 -30.02 8.94 -16.54
N LEU A 131 -30.78 9.38 -15.53
CA LEU A 131 -31.64 8.52 -14.72
C LEU A 131 -32.86 8.08 -15.51
#